data_AF-A0A0G0GCS7-F1
#
_entry.id   AF-A0A0G0GCS7-F1
#
_cell.length_a   1.000
_cell.length_b   1.000
_cell.length_c   1.000
_cell.angle_alpha   90.00
_cell.angle_beta   90.00
_cell.angle_gamma   90.00
#
_symmetry.space_group_name_H-M   'P 1'
#
loop_
_entity.id
_entity.type
_entity.pdbx_description
1 polymer ?
#
loop_
_entity_poly.entity_id
_entity_poly.type
_entity_poly.pdbx_seq_one_letter_code
_entity_poly.pdbx_strand_id
1 'polypeptide(L)' 'MIADLHPSFIPILKKAAKATGLSVVGFDVIIPDSTKPANSQRWGIIECNSLPFIDLHYYALEGRPKNIAGMIWDMWQ' A
#
# COMPACT_ATOMS: atom_id res chain seq x y z
N MET A 1 -5.54 -2.59 -9.39
CA MET A 1 -5.43 -2.32 -7.93
C MET A 1 -4.20 -1.52 -7.48
N ILE A 2 -2.97 -1.71 -7.99
CA ILE A 2 -1.94 -0.62 -7.95
C ILE A 2 -1.75 0.04 -9.32
N ALA A 3 -1.91 -0.72 -10.41
CA ALA A 3 -1.79 -0.18 -11.77
C ALA A 3 -2.75 1.00 -12.04
N ASP A 4 -3.90 0.98 -11.38
CA ASP A 4 -4.98 1.96 -11.57
C ASP A 4 -4.96 3.06 -10.49
N LEU A 5 -4.04 2.98 -9.51
CA LEU A 5 -3.89 4.01 -8.48
C LEU A 5 -3.17 5.21 -9.07
N HIS A 6 -3.73 6.40 -8.90
CA HIS A 6 -3.10 7.62 -9.37
C HIS A 6 -1.71 7.80 -8.70
N PRO A 7 -0.64 8.12 -9.45
CA PRO A 7 0.73 8.13 -8.93
C PRO A 7 0.97 9.14 -7.80
N SER A 8 0.10 10.15 -7.65
CA SER A 8 0.19 11.15 -6.58
C SER A 8 0.06 10.57 -5.17
N PHE A 9 -0.56 9.40 -4.99
CA PHE A 9 -0.69 8.78 -3.66
C PHE A 9 0.63 8.16 -3.17
N ILE A 10 1.46 7.64 -4.08
CA ILE A 10 2.69 6.92 -3.76
C ILE A 10 3.69 7.74 -2.91
N PRO A 11 4.04 8.99 -3.24
CA PRO A 11 4.98 9.76 -2.41
C PRO A 11 4.42 10.06 -1.01
N ILE A 12 3.10 10.22 -0.89
CA ILE A 12 2.43 10.48 0.38
C ILE A 12 2.49 9.23 1.27
N LEU A 13 2.14 8.05 0.74
CA LEU A 13 2.19 6.79 1.46
C LEU A 13 3.64 6.37 1.80
N LYS A 14 4.62 6.65 0.92
CA LYS A 14 6.04 6.45 1.23
C LYS A 14 6.51 7.36 2.38
N LYS A 15 6.04 8.61 2.43
CA LYS A 15 6.34 9.51 3.55
C LYS A 15 5.71 9.01 4.84
N ALA A 16 4.46 8.54 4.79
CA ALA A 16 3.78 7.93 5.92
C ALA A 16 4.53 6.68 6.42
N ALA A 17 4.98 5.80 5.52
CA ALA A 17 5.77 4.61 5.86
C ALA A 17 7.06 4.97 6.62
N LYS A 18 7.79 5.99 6.16
CA LYS A 18 9.00 6.46 6.85
C LYS A 18 8.72 6.98 8.26
N ALA A 19 7.56 7.60 8.47
CA ALA A 19 7.17 8.14 9.77
C ALA A 19 6.86 7.05 10.81
N THR A 20 6.53 5.82 10.39
CA THR A 20 6.27 4.71 11.33
C THR A 20 7.56 4.07 11.86
N GLY A 21 8.68 4.21 11.16
CA GLY A 21 9.94 3.54 11.51
C GLY A 21 9.93 2.03 11.29
N LEU A 22 8.89 1.46 10.66
CA LEU A 22 8.76 0.03 10.40
C LEU A 22 9.44 -0.37 9.09
N SER A 23 10.10 -1.54 9.08
CA SER A 23 10.69 -2.10 7.86
C SER A 23 9.62 -2.50 6.83
N VAL A 24 8.47 -2.99 7.32
CA VAL A 24 7.30 -3.34 6.51
C VAL A 24 6.05 -2.80 7.22
N VAL A 25 5.15 -2.17 6.47
CA VAL A 25 3.88 -1.64 6.98
C VAL A 25 2.79 -1.79 5.92
N GLY A 26 1.60 -2.19 6.34
CA GLY A 26 0.38 -2.10 5.54
C GLY A 26 -0.43 -0.86 5.91
N PHE A 27 -1.01 -0.18 4.93
CA PHE A 27 -1.91 0.96 5.17
C PHE A 27 -3.29 0.64 4.64
N ASP A 28 -4.30 0.86 5.46
CA ASP A 28 -5.68 0.90 4.99
C ASP A 28 -6.07 2.35 4.78
N VAL A 29 -6.55 2.65 3.57
CA VAL A 29 -6.76 4.00 3.08
C VAL A 29 -8.16 4.09 2.51
N ILE A 30 -8.91 5.12 2.88
CA ILE A 30 -10.22 5.42 2.30
C ILE A 30 -10.10 6.56 1.31
N ILE A 31 -10.42 6.27 0.04
CA ILE A 31 -10.26 7.19 -1.08
C ILE A 31 -11.56 7.17 -1.91
N PRO A 32 -12.22 8.31 -2.13
CA PRO A 32 -13.41 8.37 -2.97
C PRO A 32 -13.19 7.89 -4.41
N ASP A 33 -12.09 8.31 -5.04
CA ASP A 33 -11.71 7.91 -6.40
C ASP A 33 -10.18 7.74 -6.50
N SER A 34 -9.72 6.49 -6.44
CA SER A 34 -8.29 6.17 -6.48
C SER A 34 -7.59 6.50 -7.81
N THR A 35 -8.35 6.78 -8.87
CA THR A 35 -7.81 7.10 -10.21
C THR A 35 -7.51 8.59 -10.40
N LYS A 36 -8.00 9.45 -9.50
CA LYS A 36 -7.79 10.90 -9.53
C LYS A 36 -6.66 11.35 -8.61
N PRO A 37 -6.08 12.54 -8.84
CA PRO A 37 -5.07 13.11 -7.95
C PRO A 37 -5.48 13.12 -6.47
N ALA A 38 -4.51 12.86 -5.60
CA ALA A 38 -4.71 12.82 -4.15
C ALA A 38 -5.13 14.18 -3.59
N ASN A 39 -4.69 15.28 -4.21
CA ASN A 39 -5.01 16.65 -3.79
C ASN A 39 -6.33 17.18 -4.34
N SER A 40 -6.98 16.48 -5.27
CA SER A 40 -8.27 16.91 -5.84
C SER A 40 -9.47 16.41 -5.04
N GLN A 41 -9.25 15.68 -3.95
CA GLN A 41 -10.30 15.02 -3.17
C GLN A 41 -9.89 14.91 -1.70
N ARG A 42 -10.88 14.73 -0.83
CA ARG A 42 -10.66 14.41 0.59
C ARG A 42 -10.60 12.90 0.77
N TRP A 43 -9.51 12.42 1.36
CA TRP A 43 -9.24 11.01 1.64
C TRP A 43 -8.36 10.92 2.90
N GLY A 44 -8.11 9.72 3.42
CA GLY A 44 -7.24 9.56 4.59
C GLY A 44 -6.75 8.13 4.81
N ILE A 45 -5.68 8.01 5.60
CA ILE A 45 -5.19 6.74 6.14
C ILE A 45 -6.01 6.43 7.40
N ILE A 46 -6.63 5.26 7.44
CA ILE A 46 -7.42 4.79 8.58
C ILE A 46 -6.50 4.12 9.61
N GLU A 47 -5.61 3.24 9.14
CA GLU A 47 -4.73 2.47 10.02
C GLU A 47 -3.37 2.16 9.39
N CYS A 48 -2.44 1.77 10.27
CA CYS A 48 -1.08 1.35 9.94
C CYS A 48 -0.80 0.00 10.61
N ASN A 49 -0.71 -1.06 9.83
CA ASN A 49 -0.51 -2.42 10.30
C ASN A 49 0.98 -2.79 10.29
N SER A 50 1.53 -3.13 11.46
CA SER A 50 2.92 -3.60 11.60
C SER A 50 3.13 -5.04 11.17
N LEU A 51 2.07 -5.85 11.14
CA LEU A 51 2.04 -7.23 10.65
C LEU A 51 0.91 -7.35 9.61
N PRO A 52 1.09 -6.83 8.39
CA PRO A 52 0.06 -6.92 7.36
C PRO A 52 -0.15 -8.37 6.92
N PHE A 53 -1.40 -8.73 6.64
CA PHE A 53 -1.76 -10.01 6.03
C PHE A 53 -1.35 -10.05 4.56
N ILE A 54 -0.06 -10.33 4.31
CA ILE A 54 0.54 -10.29 2.97
C ILE A 54 0.06 -11.41 2.03
N ASP A 55 -0.53 -12.46 2.58
CA ASP A 55 -1.12 -13.59 1.87
C ASP A 55 -2.29 -13.16 0.98
N LEU A 56 -3.06 -12.14 1.40
CA LEU A 56 -4.13 -11.54 0.58
C LEU A 56 -3.63 -10.98 -0.76
N HIS A 57 -2.37 -10.55 -0.82
CA HIS A 57 -1.74 -10.10 -2.07
C HIS A 57 -1.24 -11.28 -2.93
N TYR A 58 -0.84 -12.38 -2.30
CA TYR A 58 -0.33 -13.57 -2.99
C TYR A 58 -1.46 -14.41 -3.57
N TYR A 59 -2.56 -14.59 -2.83
CA TYR A 59 -3.73 -15.37 -3.22
C TYR A 59 -4.92 -14.48 -3.56
N ALA A 60 -4.67 -13.42 -4.34
CA ALA A 60 -5.70 -12.46 -4.72
C ALA A 60 -6.87 -13.17 -5.43
N LEU A 61 -8.10 -12.96 -4.93
CA LEU A 61 -9.32 -13.48 -5.54
C LEU A 61 -9.55 -12.89 -6.94
N GLU A 62 -9.25 -11.59 -7.09
CA GLU A 62 -9.34 -10.85 -8.34
C GLU A 62 -8.07 -10.03 -8.61
N GLY A 63 -7.77 -9.82 -9.89
CA GLY A 63 -6.60 -9.08 -10.33
C GLY A 63 -5.33 -9.94 -10.40
N ARG A 64 -4.17 -9.28 -10.39
CA ARG A 64 -2.87 -9.94 -10.54
C ARG A 64 -2.23 -10.21 -9.18
N PRO A 65 -1.96 -11.48 -8.81
CA PRO A 65 -1.18 -11.85 -7.64
C PRO A 65 0.17 -11.12 -7.54
N LYS A 66 0.61 -10.85 -6.31
CA LYS A 66 1.92 -10.28 -6.01
C LYS A 66 2.64 -11.07 -4.93
N ASN A 67 3.86 -11.49 -5.22
CA ASN A 67 4.72 -12.20 -4.27
C ASN A 67 5.38 -11.22 -3.28
N ILE A 68 4.60 -10.70 -2.33
CA ILE A 68 5.11 -9.80 -1.29
C ILE A 68 6.09 -10.52 -0.36
N ALA A 69 5.86 -11.81 -0.07
CA ALA A 69 6.76 -12.62 0.75
C ALA A 69 8.17 -12.70 0.15
N GLY A 70 8.29 -12.92 -1.16
CA GLY A 70 9.57 -12.90 -1.87
C GLY A 70 10.25 -11.52 -1.82
N MET A 71 9.48 -10.44 -2.00
CA MET A 71 10.02 -9.08 -1.88
C MET A 71 10.58 -8.79 -0.48
N ILE A 72 9.92 -9.30 0.56
CA ILE A 72 10.40 -9.17 1.94
C ILE A 72 11.64 -10.05 2.15
N TRP A 73 11.66 -11.27 1.63
CA TRP A 73 12.83 -12.15 1.70
C TRP A 73 14.07 -11.50 1.08
N ASP A 74 13.91 -10.84 -0.06
CA ASP A 74 14.99 -10.13 -0.75
C ASP A 74 15.54 -8.94 0.06
N MET A 75 14.80 -8.41 1.05
CA MET A 75 15.32 -7.37 1.96
C MET A 75 16.34 -7.90 2.98
N TRP A 76 16.39 -9.22 3.18
CA TRP A 76 17.26 -9.88 4.14
C TRP A 76 18.53 -10.45 3.48
N GLN A 77 18.69 -10.22 2.17
CA GLN A 77 19.90 -10.54 1.39
C GLN A 77 20.97 -9.45 1.56
#